data_AF-A0A554MNK8-F1
#
_entry.id   AF-A0A554MNK8-F1
#
_cell.length_a   1.000
_cell.length_b   1.000
_cell.length_c   1.000
_cell.angle_alpha   90.00
_cell.angle_beta   90.00
_cell.angle_gamma   90.00
#
_symmetry.space_group_name_H-M   'P 1'
#
loop_
_entity.id
_entity.type
_entity.pdbx_description
1 polymer ?
#
loop_
_entity_poly.entity_id
_entity_poly.type
_entity_poly.pdbx_seq_one_letter_code
_entity_poly.pdbx_strand_id
1 'polypeptide(L)'
;MRKIKFSNEFDYVLSWFTSIGYFSTHFKNILVIKNIHQALKTGGILILDINNFSKTLHNMKLRTHPEWTLVPEYSSVYELSDGTRIKKVSKFDRMKRKLSTLLEWTKDGRDKKMHYEVRLFPYDEIITLLQGIGFKILQTWGSNLGEEFSDTSPRLIIKAQKI
;
A
#
# COMPACT_ATOMS: atom_id res chain seq x y z
N MET A 1 4.09 15.46 0.54
CA MET A 1 3.20 14.87 1.56
C MET A 1 3.62 15.10 3.02
N ARG A 2 4.84 14.75 3.44
CA ARG A 2 5.26 14.88 4.86
C ARG A 2 5.33 16.31 5.41
N LYS A 3 5.47 17.30 4.53
CA LYS A 3 5.51 18.75 4.85
C LYS A 3 4.35 19.51 4.19
N ILE A 4 3.21 18.84 3.94
CA ILE A 4 2.02 19.55 3.49
C ILE A 4 1.56 20.45 4.63
N LYS A 5 1.32 21.73 4.33
CA LYS A 5 0.86 22.75 5.29
C LYS A 5 -0.50 23.34 4.91
N PHE A 6 -1.23 22.66 4.03
CA PHE A 6 -2.55 23.10 3.61
C PHE A 6 -3.57 22.86 4.73
N SER A 7 -4.56 23.74 4.84
CA SER A 7 -5.59 23.64 5.88
C SER A 7 -6.96 24.06 5.35
N ASN A 8 -7.91 23.13 5.28
CA ASN A 8 -9.27 23.35 4.76
C ASN A 8 -9.29 23.97 3.36
N GLU A 9 -8.43 23.51 2.46
CA GLU A 9 -8.28 24.08 1.12
C GLU A 9 -8.88 23.21 0.02
N PHE A 10 -8.93 21.89 0.23
CA PHE A 10 -9.34 20.95 -0.81
C PHE A 10 -10.69 20.30 -0.51
N ASP A 11 -11.52 20.18 -1.54
CA ASP A 11 -12.76 19.40 -1.50
C ASP A 11 -12.48 17.90 -1.68
N TYR A 12 -11.42 17.54 -2.41
CA TYR A 12 -11.02 16.16 -2.69
C TYR A 12 -9.50 15.97 -2.57
N VAL A 13 -9.09 14.83 -1.99
CA VAL A 13 -7.70 14.35 -2.02
C VAL A 13 -7.69 12.91 -2.51
N LEU A 14 -6.85 12.65 -3.52
CA LEU A 14 -6.62 11.32 -4.08
C LEU A 14 -5.26 10.80 -3.63
N SER A 15 -5.22 9.64 -2.99
CA SER A 15 -4.01 8.88 -2.68
C SER A 15 -4.07 7.54 -3.38
N TRP A 16 -3.38 7.41 -4.52
CA TRP A 16 -3.52 6.29 -5.44
C TRP A 16 -2.25 5.43 -5.55
N PHE A 17 -2.39 4.21 -6.09
CA PHE A 17 -1.34 3.21 -6.28
C PHE A 17 -0.51 2.87 -5.04
N THR A 18 -1.17 2.69 -3.89
CA THR A 18 -0.50 2.39 -2.60
C THR A 18 0.54 3.45 -2.21
N SER A 19 0.24 4.73 -2.38
CA SER A 19 1.16 5.81 -1.97
C SER A 19 1.38 5.91 -0.45
N ILE A 20 0.59 5.19 0.35
CA ILE A 20 0.76 5.04 1.81
C ILE A 20 1.31 3.65 2.13
N GLY A 21 2.26 3.57 3.06
CA GLY A 21 2.92 2.33 3.49
C GLY A 21 4.44 2.36 3.31
N TYR A 22 4.96 3.20 2.40
CA TYR A 22 6.39 3.31 2.09
C TYR A 22 7.21 4.13 3.10
N PHE A 23 6.57 4.76 4.09
CA PHE A 23 7.31 5.56 5.07
C PHE A 23 8.03 4.68 6.10
N SER A 24 9.22 5.13 6.53
CA SER A 24 10.13 4.37 7.39
C SER A 24 9.52 3.93 8.73
N THR A 25 8.51 4.66 9.23
CA THR A 25 7.85 4.34 10.51
C THR A 25 6.33 4.38 10.36
N HIS A 26 5.64 3.61 11.20
CA HIS A 26 4.17 3.65 11.29
C HIS A 26 3.66 5.06 11.60
N PHE A 27 4.32 5.78 12.51
CA PHE A 27 4.01 7.17 12.83
C PHE A 27 4.02 8.10 11.61
N LYS A 28 4.98 7.94 10.69
CA LYS A 28 5.04 8.77 9.47
C LYS A 28 3.88 8.46 8.52
N ASN A 29 3.40 7.21 8.44
CA ASN A 29 2.22 6.88 7.66
C ASN A 29 0.97 7.56 8.24
N ILE A 30 0.80 7.49 9.56
CA ILE A 30 -0.30 8.17 10.27
C ILE A 30 -0.23 9.69 10.05
N LEU A 31 0.96 10.28 10.20
CA LEU A 31 1.17 11.72 10.03
C LEU A 31 0.71 12.18 8.63
N VAL A 32 0.98 11.40 7.59
CA VAL A 32 0.54 11.76 6.24
C VAL A 32 -0.98 11.73 6.11
N ILE A 33 -1.66 10.73 6.68
CA ILE A 33 -3.13 10.68 6.70
C ILE A 33 -3.71 11.85 7.50
N LYS A 34 -3.08 12.22 8.63
CA LYS A 34 -3.47 13.41 9.40
C LYS A 34 -3.29 14.71 8.61
N ASN A 35 -2.19 14.84 7.86
CA ASN A 35 -1.98 16.01 7.00
C ASN A 35 -3.00 16.07 5.85
N ILE A 36 -3.42 14.93 5.30
CA ILE A 36 -4.51 14.86 4.32
C ILE A 36 -5.82 15.34 4.94
N HIS A 37 -6.13 14.86 6.14
CA HIS A 37 -7.31 15.30 6.89
C HIS A 37 -7.28 16.82 7.16
N GLN A 38 -6.13 17.37 7.55
CA GLN A 38 -5.97 18.81 7.75
C GLN A 38 -6.22 19.60 6.45
N ALA A 39 -5.67 19.13 5.34
CA ALA A 39 -5.77 19.79 4.04
C ALA A 39 -7.21 19.81 3.47
N LEU A 40 -8.03 18.80 3.79
CA LEU A 40 -9.42 18.72 3.37
C LEU A 40 -10.30 19.74 4.11
N LYS A 41 -11.27 20.33 3.42
CA LYS A 41 -12.40 21.07 4.04
C LYS A 41 -13.28 20.09 4.84
N THR A 42 -14.07 20.61 5.79
CA THR A 42 -15.16 19.83 6.40
C THR A 42 -16.11 19.33 5.31
N GLY A 43 -16.47 18.05 5.35
CA GLY A 43 -17.24 17.39 4.29
C GLY A 43 -16.43 17.00 3.05
N GLY A 44 -15.14 17.36 2.98
CA GLY A 44 -14.24 16.97 1.90
C GLY A 44 -13.91 15.48 1.88
N ILE A 45 -13.55 14.96 0.71
CA ILE A 45 -13.43 13.52 0.44
C ILE A 45 -11.97 13.11 0.25
N LEU A 46 -11.57 12.06 0.96
CA LEU A 46 -10.38 11.27 0.66
C LEU A 46 -10.78 10.04 -0.14
N ILE A 47 -10.11 9.82 -1.26
CA ILE A 47 -10.08 8.54 -1.96
C ILE A 47 -8.69 7.92 -1.73
N LEU A 48 -8.64 6.83 -0.96
CA LEU A 48 -7.42 6.12 -0.61
C LEU A 48 -7.40 4.74 -1.27
N ASP A 49 -6.43 4.50 -2.15
CA ASP A 49 -6.17 3.21 -2.78
C ASP A 49 -4.86 2.61 -2.23
N ILE A 50 -4.97 1.39 -1.70
CA ILE A 50 -3.86 0.61 -1.14
C ILE A 50 -3.94 -0.86 -1.57
N ASN A 51 -2.83 -1.58 -1.41
CA ASN A 51 -2.81 -3.03 -1.60
C ASN A 51 -3.81 -3.71 -0.65
N ASN A 52 -4.60 -4.65 -1.16
CA ASN A 52 -5.39 -5.54 -0.33
C ASN A 52 -4.46 -6.49 0.43
N PHE A 53 -4.44 -6.38 1.76
CA PHE A 53 -3.64 -7.22 2.65
C PHE A 53 -3.92 -8.71 2.45
N SER A 54 -5.19 -9.11 2.47
CA SER A 54 -5.64 -10.50 2.37
C SER A 54 -5.22 -11.11 1.04
N LYS A 55 -5.54 -10.45 -0.08
CA LYS A 55 -5.15 -10.88 -1.42
C LYS A 55 -3.63 -10.96 -1.59
N THR A 56 -2.90 -9.99 -1.04
CA THR A 56 -1.43 -9.98 -1.13
C THR A 56 -0.84 -11.21 -0.45
N LEU A 57 -1.26 -11.52 0.78
CA LEU A 57 -0.75 -12.70 1.50
C LEU A 57 -1.20 -14.02 0.89
N HIS A 58 -2.43 -14.10 0.38
CA HIS A 58 -2.95 -15.30 -0.28
C HIS A 58 -2.08 -15.72 -1.48
N ASN A 59 -1.49 -14.76 -2.19
CA ASN A 59 -0.61 -15.04 -3.33
C ASN A 59 0.81 -15.47 -2.93
N MET A 60 1.17 -15.49 -1.64
CA MET A 60 2.50 -15.83 -1.15
C MET A 60 2.58 -17.29 -0.70
N LYS A 61 3.73 -17.93 -0.92
CA LYS A 61 4.03 -19.30 -0.46
C LYS A 61 4.98 -19.25 0.72
N LEU A 62 4.79 -20.10 1.72
CA LEU A 62 5.75 -20.23 2.82
C LEU A 62 7.02 -20.92 2.29
N ARG A 63 8.18 -20.31 2.57
CA ARG A 63 9.50 -20.86 2.24
C ARG A 63 10.37 -20.91 3.49
N THR A 64 11.15 -21.99 3.62
CA THR A 64 12.14 -22.15 4.69
C THR A 64 13.38 -21.31 4.38
N HIS A 65 13.80 -20.49 5.33
CA HIS A 65 15.04 -19.70 5.28
C HIS A 65 16.16 -20.34 6.13
N PRO A 66 17.44 -19.93 5.94
CA PRO A 66 18.61 -20.55 6.58
C PRO A 66 18.55 -20.68 8.11
N GLU A 67 17.77 -19.82 8.76
CA GLU A 67 17.50 -19.84 10.20
C GLU A 67 16.33 -20.74 10.62
N TRP A 68 15.87 -21.64 9.73
CA TRP A 68 14.71 -22.53 9.92
C TRP A 68 13.38 -21.79 10.17
N THR A 69 13.27 -20.55 9.70
CA THR A 69 12.02 -19.78 9.75
C THR A 69 11.22 -19.98 8.47
N LEU A 70 9.89 -20.02 8.62
CA LEU A 70 8.96 -20.00 7.49
C LEU A 70 8.57 -18.55 7.18
N VAL A 71 8.98 -18.06 6.03
CA VAL A 71 8.68 -16.69 5.57
C VAL A 71 7.75 -16.77 4.35
N PRO A 72 6.61 -16.04 4.34
CA PRO A 72 5.82 -15.90 3.14
C PRO A 72 6.62 -15.16 2.06
N GLU A 73 6.76 -15.77 0.90
CA GLU A 73 7.47 -15.25 -0.26
C GLU A 73 6.63 -15.37 -1.54
N TYR A 74 6.75 -14.37 -2.41
CA TYR A 74 6.27 -14.41 -3.79
C TYR A 74 7.42 -14.10 -4.73
N SER A 75 7.56 -14.89 -5.80
CA SER A 75 8.54 -14.64 -6.87
C SER A 75 7.88 -14.65 -8.23
N SER A 76 8.34 -13.77 -9.11
CA SER A 76 7.85 -13.64 -10.49
C SER A 76 8.95 -13.08 -11.39
N VAL A 77 8.81 -13.31 -12.70
CA VAL A 77 9.66 -12.70 -13.73
C VAL A 77 8.73 -11.96 -14.68
N TYR A 78 9.05 -10.70 -14.96
CA TYR A 78 8.36 -9.88 -15.95
C TYR A 78 9.31 -9.63 -17.11
N GLU A 79 8.78 -9.58 -18.32
CA GLU A 79 9.52 -9.17 -19.51
C GLU A 79 8.96 -7.82 -19.97
N LEU A 80 9.84 -6.82 -20.09
CA LEU A 80 9.49 -5.53 -20.66
C LEU A 80 9.43 -5.63 -22.19
N SER A 81 8.81 -4.64 -22.83
CA SER A 81 8.67 -4.59 -24.29
C SER A 81 10.01 -4.56 -25.05
N ASP A 82 11.10 -4.13 -24.41
CA ASP A 82 12.46 -4.14 -24.96
C ASP A 82 13.21 -5.47 -24.74
N GLY A 83 12.52 -6.48 -24.20
CA GLY A 83 13.10 -7.79 -23.87
C GLY A 83 13.80 -7.85 -22.51
N THR A 84 13.88 -6.75 -21.76
CA THR A 84 14.48 -6.75 -20.42
C THR A 84 13.68 -7.63 -19.47
N ARG A 85 14.33 -8.63 -18.87
CA ARG A 85 13.73 -9.49 -17.85
C ARG A 85 13.98 -8.96 -16.45
N ILE A 86 12.92 -8.76 -15.69
CA ILE A 86 12.96 -8.30 -14.29
C ILE A 86 12.48 -9.44 -13.40
N LYS A 87 13.39 -9.95 -12.57
CA LYS A 87 13.06 -10.88 -11.49
C LYS A 87 12.61 -10.08 -10.28
N LYS A 88 11.42 -10.39 -9.76
CA LYS A 88 10.87 -9.81 -8.53
C LYS A 88 10.77 -10.89 -7.46
N VAL A 89 11.26 -10.57 -6.27
CA VAL A 89 11.08 -11.39 -5.06
C VAL A 89 10.54 -10.49 -3.96
N SER A 90 9.39 -10.87 -3.40
CA SER A 90 8.74 -10.17 -2.30
C SER A 90 8.62 -11.07 -1.08
N LYS A 91 9.05 -10.60 0.09
CA LYS A 91 8.99 -11.31 1.37
C LYS A 91 8.18 -10.52 2.38
N PHE A 92 7.38 -11.21 3.19
CA PHE A 92 6.53 -10.56 4.19
C PHE A 92 7.02 -10.77 5.62
N ASP A 93 7.34 -9.68 6.31
CA ASP A 93 7.59 -9.64 7.75
C ASP A 93 6.25 -9.49 8.49
N ARG A 94 5.81 -10.57 9.13
CA ARG A 94 4.54 -10.62 9.87
C ARG A 94 4.51 -9.66 11.06
N MET A 95 5.63 -9.51 11.76
CA MET A 95 5.72 -8.68 12.96
C MET A 95 5.63 -7.20 12.62
N LYS A 96 6.29 -6.78 11.53
CA LYS A 96 6.27 -5.39 11.07
C LYS A 96 5.12 -5.08 10.10
N ARG A 97 4.38 -6.11 9.65
CA ARG A 97 3.40 -6.05 8.55
C ARG A 97 3.98 -5.40 7.30
N LYS A 98 5.23 -5.74 6.95
CA LYS A 98 5.96 -5.13 5.84
C LYS A 98 6.22 -6.14 4.73
N LEU A 99 5.93 -5.73 3.50
CA LEU A 99 6.31 -6.43 2.30
C LEU A 99 7.60 -5.81 1.75
N SER A 100 8.69 -6.56 1.82
CA SER A 100 10.03 -6.20 1.33
C SER A 100 10.20 -6.79 -0.07
N THR A 101 10.44 -5.95 -1.07
CA THR A 101 10.54 -6.36 -2.48
C THR A 101 11.90 -6.02 -3.05
N LEU A 102 12.54 -7.02 -3.66
CA LEU A 102 13.74 -6.89 -4.47
C LEU A 102 13.38 -7.10 -5.94
N LEU A 103 13.79 -6.17 -6.78
CA LEU A 103 13.77 -6.28 -8.24
C LEU A 103 15.21 -6.40 -8.74
N GLU A 104 15.47 -7.37 -9.60
CA GLU A 104 16.79 -7.61 -10.22
C GLU A 104 16.63 -7.71 -11.74
N TRP A 105 17.49 -7.03 -12.49
CA TRP A 105 17.51 -7.09 -13.96
C TRP A 105 18.90 -6.76 -14.48
N THR A 106 19.18 -7.12 -15.73
CA THR A 106 20.44 -6.76 -16.40
C THR A 106 20.14 -5.71 -17.46
N LYS A 107 20.96 -4.65 -17.50
CA LYS A 107 20.89 -3.58 -18.52
C LYS A 107 22.30 -3.19 -18.94
N ASP A 108 22.56 -3.16 -20.24
CA ASP A 108 23.86 -2.83 -20.84
C ASP A 108 25.01 -3.70 -20.28
N GLY A 109 24.75 -5.00 -20.12
CA GLY A 109 25.69 -5.97 -19.54
C GLY A 109 25.97 -5.78 -18.05
N ARG A 110 25.21 -4.92 -17.35
CA ARG A 110 25.37 -4.65 -15.91
C ARG A 110 24.13 -5.07 -15.14
N ASP A 111 24.35 -5.79 -14.04
CA ASP A 111 23.29 -6.13 -13.12
C ASP A 111 22.83 -4.89 -12.34
N LYS A 112 21.51 -4.76 -12.24
CA LYS A 112 20.81 -3.70 -11.54
C LYS A 112 19.87 -4.31 -10.53
N LYS A 113 19.71 -3.61 -9.41
CA LYS A 113 18.77 -3.99 -8.37
C LYS A 113 18.05 -2.78 -7.81
N MET A 114 16.80 -2.99 -7.44
CA MET A 114 16.00 -2.01 -6.69
C MET A 114 15.35 -2.72 -5.52
N HIS A 115 15.40 -2.08 -4.35
CA HIS A 115 14.77 -2.58 -3.15
C HIS A 115 13.81 -1.53 -2.58
N TYR A 116 12.64 -1.99 -2.15
CA TYR A 116 11.68 -1.16 -1.44
C TYR A 116 10.85 -1.96 -0.46
N GLU A 117 10.32 -1.27 0.56
CA GLU A 117 9.42 -1.86 1.55
C GLU A 117 8.12 -1.08 1.59
N VAL A 118 7.01 -1.81 1.71
CA VAL A 118 5.69 -1.22 1.93
C VAL A 118 5.02 -1.89 3.12
N ARG A 119 4.52 -1.10 4.06
CA ARG A 119 3.63 -1.61 5.11
C ARG A 119 2.26 -1.92 4.51
N LEU A 120 1.77 -3.12 4.74
CA LEU A 120 0.42 -3.52 4.38
C LEU A 120 -0.50 -3.24 5.57
N PHE A 121 -1.66 -2.65 5.30
CA PHE A 121 -2.68 -2.39 6.31
C PHE A 121 -3.81 -3.40 6.16
N PRO A 122 -4.08 -4.23 7.18
CA PRO A 122 -5.34 -4.96 7.28
C PRO A 122 -6.55 -4.02 7.18
N TYR A 123 -7.67 -4.53 6.68
CA TYR A 123 -8.89 -3.76 6.43
C TYR A 123 -9.40 -3.06 7.70
N ASP A 124 -9.56 -3.82 8.78
CA ASP A 124 -10.00 -3.34 10.09
C ASP A 124 -9.06 -2.25 10.65
N GLU A 125 -7.75 -2.44 10.51
CA GLU A 125 -6.75 -1.48 10.99
C GLU A 125 -6.86 -0.13 10.28
N ILE A 126 -6.93 -0.11 8.95
CA ILE A 126 -6.99 1.14 8.20
C ILE A 126 -8.31 1.87 8.41
N ILE A 127 -9.43 1.13 8.51
CA ILE A 127 -10.75 1.69 8.79
C ILE A 127 -10.76 2.35 10.17
N THR A 128 -10.28 1.64 11.19
CA THR A 128 -10.19 2.16 12.56
C THR A 128 -9.27 3.38 12.62
N LEU A 129 -8.13 3.35 11.93
CA LEU A 129 -7.19 4.47 11.86
C LEU A 129 -7.82 5.71 11.24
N LEU A 130 -8.53 5.56 10.11
CA LEU A 130 -9.20 6.67 9.44
C LEU A 130 -10.30 7.26 10.33
N GLN A 131 -11.13 6.42 10.94
CA GLN A 131 -12.18 6.85 11.85
C GLN A 131 -11.62 7.60 13.06
N GLY A 132 -10.56 7.07 13.69
CA GLY A 132 -9.89 7.72 14.82
C GLY A 132 -9.21 9.05 14.48
N ILE A 133 -8.99 9.36 13.20
CA ILE A 133 -8.46 10.66 12.74
C ILE A 133 -9.58 11.68 12.50
N GLY A 134 -10.84 11.25 12.39
CA GLY A 134 -11.98 12.12 12.04
C GLY A 134 -12.49 11.92 10.61
N PHE A 135 -12.35 10.71 10.06
CA PHE A 135 -13.02 10.35 8.81
C PHE A 135 -14.26 9.48 9.04
N LYS A 136 -15.35 9.80 8.35
CA LYS A 136 -16.47 8.89 8.13
C LYS A 136 -16.22 8.05 6.88
N ILE A 137 -16.22 6.72 7.00
CA ILE A 137 -16.14 5.84 5.83
C ILE A 137 -17.47 5.84 5.10
N LEU A 138 -17.46 6.14 3.81
CA LEU A 138 -18.67 6.17 2.98
C LEU A 138 -18.82 4.90 2.16
N GLN A 139 -17.72 4.41 1.57
CA GLN A 139 -17.74 3.25 0.69
C GLN A 139 -16.35 2.63 0.55
N THR A 140 -16.31 1.34 0.22
CA THR A 140 -15.10 0.63 -0.14
C THR A 140 -15.29 -0.12 -1.47
N TRP A 141 -14.23 -0.20 -2.26
CA TRP A 141 -14.21 -0.92 -3.54
C TRP A 141 -13.01 -1.85 -3.64
N GLY A 142 -13.21 -2.93 -4.40
CA GLY A 142 -12.20 -3.93 -4.71
C GLY A 142 -11.31 -3.59 -5.89
N SER A 143 -11.74 -2.67 -6.76
CA SER A 143 -11.03 -2.27 -7.98
C SER A 143 -11.42 -0.86 -8.41
N ASN A 144 -10.69 -0.32 -9.38
CA ASN A 144 -11.01 0.96 -10.02
C ASN A 144 -12.24 0.90 -10.94
N LEU A 145 -12.86 -0.27 -11.11
CA LEU A 145 -14.13 -0.46 -11.83
C LEU A 145 -15.35 -0.27 -10.92
N GLY A 146 -15.15 -0.06 -9.61
CA GLY A 146 -16.24 0.21 -8.66
C GLY A 146 -16.91 -1.04 -8.10
N GLU A 147 -16.30 -2.22 -8.28
CA GLU A 147 -16.77 -3.47 -7.66
C GLU A 147 -16.67 -3.38 -6.13
N GLU A 148 -17.58 -4.06 -5.42
CA GLU A 148 -17.50 -4.14 -3.96
C GLU A 148 -16.19 -4.79 -3.51
N PHE A 149 -15.69 -4.34 -2.36
CA PHE A 149 -14.47 -4.90 -1.77
C PHE A 149 -14.72 -6.31 -1.20
N SER A 150 -13.79 -7.22 -1.46
CA SER A 150 -13.70 -8.54 -0.83
C SER A 150 -12.24 -8.88 -0.52
N ASP A 151 -12.00 -9.90 0.30
CA ASP A 151 -10.65 -10.38 0.60
C ASP A 151 -9.87 -10.87 -0.63
N THR A 152 -10.56 -11.20 -1.72
CA THR A 152 -9.93 -11.64 -2.98
C THR A 152 -9.71 -10.52 -3.98
N SER A 153 -10.24 -9.33 -3.70
CA SER A 153 -10.16 -8.16 -4.58
C SER A 153 -8.71 -7.71 -4.78
N PRO A 154 -8.36 -7.21 -5.97
CA PRO A 154 -6.98 -6.81 -6.27
C PRO A 154 -6.51 -5.61 -5.44
N ARG A 155 -7.43 -4.71 -5.05
CA ARG A 155 -7.17 -3.48 -4.30
C ARG A 155 -8.11 -3.37 -3.11
N LEU A 156 -7.75 -2.50 -2.18
CA LEU A 156 -8.69 -1.89 -1.24
C LEU A 156 -8.71 -0.39 -1.54
N ILE A 157 -9.84 0.10 -2.03
CA ILE A 157 -10.08 1.52 -2.29
C ILE A 157 -11.12 2.00 -1.31
N ILE A 158 -10.86 3.10 -0.61
CA ILE A 158 -11.71 3.63 0.45
C ILE A 158 -12.11 5.06 0.09
N LYS A 159 -13.41 5.32 0.06
CA LYS A 159 -13.97 6.67 0.06
C LYS A 159 -14.32 7.07 1.48
N ALA A 160 -13.66 8.11 1.97
CA ALA A 160 -13.81 8.62 3.31
C ALA A 160 -14.10 10.12 3.27
N GLN A 161 -14.94 10.61 4.18
CA GLN A 161 -15.31 12.02 4.30
C GLN A 161 -14.79 12.58 5.61
N LYS A 162 -14.16 13.76 5.59
CA LYS A 162 -13.79 14.49 6.80
C LYS A 162 -15.04 14.99 7.50
N ILE A 163 -15.16 14.67 8.79
CA ILE A 163 -16.23 15.20 9.68
C ILE A 163 -15.80 16.50 10.36
#